data_AF-V4J8N7-F1
#
_entry.id   AF-V4J8N7-F1
#
_cell.length_a   1.000
_cell.length_b   1.000
_cell.length_c   1.000
_cell.angle_alpha   90.00
_cell.angle_beta   90.00
_cell.angle_gamma   90.00
#
_symmetry.space_group_name_H-M   'P 1'
#
loop_
_entity.id
_entity.type
_entity.pdbx_description
1 polymer ?
#
loop_
_entity_poly.entity_id
_entity_poly.type
_entity_poly.pdbx_seq_one_letter_code
_entity_poly.pdbx_strand_id
1 'polypeptide(L)' 'MVEGTEKGINKVEMAKRLQTSRSQLDRLLDPENENITLAALSRAAQAVGRTLHLELR' A
#
# COMPACT_ATOMS: atom_id res chain seq x y z
N MET A 1 -12.57 13.09 7.18
CA MET A 1 -11.94 11.89 7.80
C MET A 1 -12.47 10.71 7.01
N VAL A 2 -11.63 10.02 6.22
CA VAL A 2 -12.13 8.99 5.29
C VAL A 2 -12.52 7.75 6.07
N GLU A 3 -13.82 7.43 6.06
CA GLU A 3 -14.44 6.24 6.62
C GLU A 3 -13.80 4.96 6.04
N GLY A 4 -13.60 3.99 6.93
CA GLY A 4 -13.08 2.68 6.56
C GLY A 4 -14.05 1.98 5.61
N THR A 5 -13.51 1.46 4.51
CA THR A 5 -14.30 0.69 3.56
C THR A 5 -14.74 -0.63 4.20
N GLU A 6 -16.02 -0.89 3.98
CA GLU A 6 -16.83 -1.98 4.51
C GLU A 6 -16.09 -3.33 4.34
N LYS A 7 -15.85 -4.01 5.47
CA LYS A 7 -15.15 -5.32 5.60
C LYS A 7 -13.60 -5.34 5.47
N GLY A 8 -12.94 -4.19 5.39
CA GLY A 8 -11.48 -4.09 5.30
C GLY A 8 -10.79 -3.58 6.57
N ILE A 9 -9.55 -4.04 6.80
CA ILE A 9 -8.63 -3.44 7.78
C ILE A 9 -8.54 -1.92 7.58
N ASN A 10 -8.66 -1.14 8.66
CA ASN A 10 -8.59 0.32 8.55
C ASN A 10 -7.19 0.80 8.12
N LYS A 11 -7.10 2.00 7.54
CA LYS A 11 -5.83 2.55 7.00
C LYS A 11 -4.68 2.56 8.01
N VAL A 12 -4.95 2.78 9.30
CA VAL A 12 -3.92 2.80 10.35
C VAL A 12 -3.35 1.40 10.55
N GLU A 13 -4.22 0.41 10.64
CA GLU A 13 -3.84 -0.99 10.78
C GLU A 13 -3.13 -1.50 9.53
N MET A 14 -3.57 -1.09 8.34
CA MET A 14 -2.88 -1.40 7.10
C MET A 14 -1.48 -0.77 7.04
N ALA A 15 -1.32 0.49 7.46
CA ALA A 15 -0.02 1.15 7.52
C ALA A 15 0.96 0.43 8.48
N LYS A 16 0.45 -0.05 9.62
CA LYS A 16 1.22 -0.88 10.56
C LYS A 16 1.68 -2.20 9.94
N ARG A 17 0.78 -2.93 9.26
CA ARG A 17 1.12 -4.19 8.57
C ARG A 17 2.14 -3.99 7.46
N LEU A 18 2.08 -2.83 6.80
CA LEU A 18 2.99 -2.40 5.75
C LEU A 18 4.31 -1.82 6.26
N GLN A 19 4.48 -1.71 7.58
CA GLN A 19 5.63 -1.06 8.22
C GLN A 19 5.94 0.31 7.60
N THR A 20 4.90 1.09 7.33
CA THR A 20 4.99 2.36 6.60
C THR A 20 4.17 3.42 7.32
N SER A 21 4.43 4.70 7.07
CA SER A 21 3.60 5.75 7.64
C SER A 21 2.22 5.77 6.95
N ARG A 22 1.20 6.31 7.62
CA ARG A 22 -0.11 6.56 6.99
C ARG A 22 0.05 7.40 5.70
N SER A 23 0.94 8.40 5.69
CA SER A 23 1.19 9.23 4.51
C SER A 23 1.89 8.50 3.37
N GLN A 24 2.65 7.44 3.65
CA GLN A 24 3.20 6.55 2.63
C GLN A 24 2.13 5.59 2.10
N LEU A 25 1.24 5.11 2.98
CA LEU A 25 0.08 4.32 2.55
C LEU A 25 -0.89 5.14 1.71
N ASP A 26 -1.21 6.37 2.10
CA ASP A 26 -2.09 7.24 1.32
C ASP A 26 -1.50 7.48 -0.07
N ARG A 27 -0.17 7.67 -0.19
CA ARG A 27 0.53 7.74 -1.47
C ARG A 27 0.50 6.45 -2.29
N LEU A 28 0.49 5.28 -1.65
CA LEU A 28 0.40 3.97 -2.31
C LEU A 28 -1.00 3.69 -2.87
N LEU A 29 -2.03 4.27 -2.24
CA LEU A 29 -3.44 4.08 -2.59
C LEU A 29 -4.00 5.23 -3.43
N ASP A 30 -3.19 6.25 -3.70
CA ASP A 30 -3.57 7.41 -4.49
C ASP A 30 -3.42 7.08 -5.98
N PRO A 31 -4.53 6.98 -6.74
CA PRO A 31 -4.48 6.68 -8.17
C PRO A 31 -3.81 7.78 -9.00
N GLU A 32 -3.75 9.02 -8.47
CA GLU A 32 -3.12 10.17 -9.15
C GLU A 32 -1.61 10.26 -8.85
N ASN A 33 -1.09 9.43 -7.93
CA ASN A 33 0.32 9.43 -7.60
C ASN A 33 1.10 8.43 -8.46
N GLU A 34 1.57 8.92 -9.62
CA GLU A 34 2.40 8.16 -10.55
C GLU A 34 3.80 7.83 -10.00
N ASN A 35 4.26 8.53 -8.95
CA ASN A 35 5.61 8.43 -8.42
C ASN A 35 5.72 7.47 -7.23
N ILE A 36 5.52 6.18 -7.50
CA ILE A 36 5.74 5.09 -6.53
C ILE A 36 7.05 4.35 -6.84
N THR A 37 7.81 4.03 -5.79
CA THR A 37 9.04 3.23 -5.92
C THR A 37 8.74 1.73 -5.93
N LEU A 38 9.55 0.94 -6.64
CA LEU A 38 9.50 -0.53 -6.60
C LEU A 38 9.65 -1.08 -5.17
N ALA A 39 10.46 -0.43 -4.34
CA ALA A 39 10.62 -0.80 -2.93
C ALA A 39 9.31 -0.64 -2.15
N ALA A 40 8.52 0.39 -2.44
CA ALA A 40 7.21 0.60 -1.81
C ALA A 40 6.21 -0.47 -2.26
N LEU A 41 6.17 -0.80 -3.56
CA LEU A 41 5.34 -1.89 -4.09
C LEU A 41 5.72 -3.27 -3.50
N SER A 42 7.02 -3.53 -3.33
CA SER A 42 7.51 -4.79 -2.76
C SER A 42 7.06 -4.96 -1.32
N ARG A 43 7.22 -3.93 -0.47
CA ARG A 43 6.69 -3.95 0.91
C ARG A 43 5.16 -4.08 0.93
N ALA A 44 4.49 -3.44 -0.03
CA ALA A 44 3.04 -3.54 -0.16
C ALA A 44 2.56 -4.97 -0.41
N ALA A 45 3.19 -5.66 -1.35
CA ALA A 45 2.91 -7.06 -1.64
C ALA A 45 3.15 -7.95 -0.40
N GLN A 46 4.30 -7.80 0.27
CA GLN A 46 4.64 -8.61 1.45
C GLN A 46 3.63 -8.49 2.58
N ALA A 47 3.17 -7.28 2.90
CA ALA A 47 2.24 -7.05 4.01
C ALA A 47 0.85 -7.67 3.81
N VAL A 48 0.49 -7.96 2.56
CA VAL A 48 -0.76 -8.66 2.21
C VAL A 48 -0.53 -10.13 1.88
N GLY A 49 0.64 -10.68 2.17
CA GLY A 49 0.99 -12.08 1.91
C GLY A 49 1.09 -12.41 0.42
N ARG A 50 1.49 -11.44 -0.41
CA ARG A 50 1.67 -11.58 -1.86
C ARG A 50 3.13 -11.31 -2.25
N THR A 51 3.47 -11.68 -3.49
CA THR A 51 4.80 -11.45 -4.08
C THR A 51 4.67 -10.47 -5.23
N LEU A 52 5.55 -9.46 -5.30
CA LEU A 52 5.63 -8.56 -6.44
C LEU A 52 6.31 -9.29 -7.61
N HIS A 53 5.63 -9.39 -8.74
CA HIS A 53 6.19 -9.86 -10.00
C HIS A 53 6.34 -8.68 -10.97
N LEU A 54 7.50 -8.56 -11.60
CA LEU A 54 7.83 -7.51 -12.55
C LEU A 54 8.28 -8.17 -13.85
N GLU A 55 7.65 -7.82 -14.95
CA GLU A 55 7.99 -8.25 -16.30
C GLU A 55 8.08 -7.00 -17.19
N LEU A 56 9.14 -6.91 -17.99
CA LEU A 56 9.33 -5.86 -18.99
C LEU A 56 9.35 -6.54 -20.36
N ARG A 57 8.54 -6.03 -21.30
CA ARG A 57 8.45 -6.52 -22.67
C ARG A 57 8.81 -5.42 -23.66
#